data_AF-A0A7J8Y1A8-F1
#
_entry.id   AF-A0A7J8Y1A8-F1
#
_cell.length_a   1.000
_cell.length_b   1.000
_cell.length_c   1.000
_cell.angle_alpha   90.00
_cell.angle_beta   90.00
_cell.angle_gamma   90.00
#
_symmetry.space_group_name_H-M   'P 1'
#
loop_
_entity.id
_entity.type
_entity.pdbx_description
1 polymer ?
#
loop_
_entity_poly.entity_id
_entity_poly.type
_entity_poly.pdbx_seq_one_letter_code
_entity_poly.pdbx_strand_id
1 'polypeptide(L)' 'MGQRYYQTSKVMPAGIVAGISVLMTGFFLYKIATGGNHFPAKTE' A
#
# COMPACT_ATOMS: atom_id res chain seq x y z
N MET A 1 -8.38 8.06 -17.64
CA MET A 1 -6.91 7.88 -17.78
C MET A 1 -6.21 9.09 -18.42
N GLY A 2 -6.77 9.72 -19.49
CA GLY A 2 -6.08 10.78 -20.26
C GLY A 2 -5.53 12.00 -19.51
N GLN A 3 -6.34 12.70 -18.69
CA GLN A 3 -5.91 13.94 -18.02
C GLN A 3 -4.79 13.75 -16.97
N ARG A 4 -4.84 12.65 -16.19
CA ARG A 4 -3.81 12.38 -15.17
C ARG A 4 -2.46 11.95 -15.76
N TYR A 5 -2.47 11.23 -16.90
CA TYR A 5 -1.22 10.88 -17.59
C TYR A 5 -0.49 12.12 -18.13
N TYR A 6 -1.24 13.12 -18.61
CA TYR A 6 -0.70 14.36 -19.17
C TYR A 6 0.00 15.25 -18.13
N GLN A 7 -0.48 15.27 -16.88
CA GLN A 7 0.09 16.12 -15.82
C GLN A 7 1.35 15.54 -15.16
N THR A 8 1.48 14.22 -15.07
CA THR A 8 2.56 13.60 -14.27
C THR A 8 3.64 12.92 -15.12
N SER A 9 3.44 12.78 -16.43
CA SER A 9 4.33 12.04 -17.36
C SER A 9 4.79 10.68 -16.82
N LYS A 10 4.01 10.09 -15.92
CA LYS A 10 4.39 8.90 -15.15
C LYS A 10 3.68 7.71 -15.78
N VAL A 11 4.33 7.09 -16.76
CA VAL A 11 4.04 5.69 -17.07
C VAL A 11 4.51 4.93 -15.85
N MET A 12 3.61 4.63 -14.91
CA MET A 12 3.96 3.75 -13.79
C MET A 12 4.18 2.36 -14.40
N PRO A 13 5.43 1.85 -14.45
CA PRO A 13 5.68 0.54 -15.02
C PRO A 13 4.93 -0.49 -14.19
N ALA A 14 4.26 -1.43 -14.85
CA ALA A 14 3.46 -2.44 -14.18
C ALA A 14 4.25 -3.18 -13.09
N GLY A 15 5.55 -3.40 -13.30
CA GLY A 15 6.44 -3.99 -12.31
C GLY A 15 6.63 -3.15 -11.04
N ILE A 16 6.68 -1.82 -11.14
CA ILE A 16 6.79 -0.94 -9.96
C ILE A 16 5.48 -0.95 -9.17
N VAL A 17 4.34 -0.90 -9.87
CA VAL A 17 3.02 -0.97 -9.24
C VAL A 17 2.86 -2.31 -8.53
N ALA A 18 3.11 -3.42 -9.24
CA ALA A 18 3.02 -4.76 -8.68
C ALA A 18 3.98 -4.93 -7.49
N GLY A 19 5.21 -4.44 -7.60
CA GLY A 19 6.20 -4.51 -6.51
C GLY A 19 5.75 -3.77 -5.25
N ILE A 20 5.25 -2.54 -5.37
CA ILE A 20 4.74 -1.77 -4.23
C ILE A 20 3.49 -2.42 -3.63
N SER A 21 2.58 -2.93 -4.47
CA SER A 21 1.38 -3.64 -4.00
C SER A 21 1.72 -4.90 -3.19
N VAL A 22 2.69 -5.69 -3.65
CA VAL A 22 3.16 -6.88 -2.92
C VAL A 22 3.84 -6.48 -1.61
N LEU A 23 4.68 -5.43 -1.62
CA LEU A 23 5.31 -4.92 -0.41
C LEU A 23 4.29 -4.52 0.66
N MET A 24 3.26 -3.75 0.28
CA MET A 24 2.20 -3.34 1.20
C MET A 24 1.43 -4.54 1.73
N THR A 25 1.04 -5.46 0.84
CA THR A 25 0.30 -6.67 1.22
C THR A 25 1.12 -7.54 2.18
N GLY A 26 2.40 -7.76 1.89
CA GLY A 26 3.32 -8.51 2.74
C GLY A 26 3.51 -7.84 4.12
N PHE A 27 3.63 -6.52 4.16
CA PHE A 27 3.73 -5.78 5.42
C PHE A 27 2.46 -5.92 6.28
N PHE A 28 1.27 -5.84 5.67
CA PHE A 28 0.01 -6.07 6.39
C PHE A 28 -0.12 -7.49 6.90
N LEU A 29 0.22 -8.50 6.08
CA LEU A 29 0.21 -9.91 6.50
C LEU A 29 1.21 -10.17 7.62
N TYR A 30 2.43 -9.64 7.50
CA TYR A 30 3.44 -9.70 8.54
C TYR A 30 2.93 -9.10 9.84
N LYS A 31 2.35 -7.90 9.78
CA LYS A 31 1.81 -7.21 10.95
C LYS A 31 0.68 -8.00 11.62
N ILE A 32 -0.20 -8.64 10.84
CA ILE A 32 -1.26 -9.51 11.39
C ILE A 32 -0.63 -10.72 12.10
N ALA A 33 0.36 -11.36 11.48
CA ALA A 33 1.03 -12.53 12.04
C ALA A 33 1.82 -12.22 13.32
N THR A 34 2.41 -11.01 13.43
CA THR A 34 3.26 -10.62 14.57
C THR A 34 2.51 -9.94 15.72
N GLY A 35 1.17 -9.98 15.76
CA GLY A 35 0.39 -9.46 16.89
C GLY A 35 -0.45 -8.21 16.59
N GLY A 36 -0.61 -7.84 15.32
CA GLY A 36 -1.49 -6.76 14.88
C GLY A 36 -1.01 -5.35 15.27
N ASN A 37 -1.89 -4.36 15.14
CA ASN A 37 -1.67 -3.05 15.75
C ASN A 37 -2.15 -3.12 17.21
N HIS A 38 -1.28 -2.79 18.16
CA HIS A 38 -1.72 -2.42 19.53
C HIS A 38 -2.46 -1.07 19.45
N PHE A 39 -3.73 -1.11 19.06
CA PHE A 39 -4.65 -0.01 19.31
C PHE A 39 -5.09 -0.12 20.78
N PRO A 40 -4.68 0.78 21.67
CA PRO A 40 -5.30 0.83 22.99
C PRO A 40 -6.80 1.05 22.77
N ALA A 41 -7.64 0.19 23.37
CA ALA A 41 -9.07 0.37 23.30
C ALA A 41 -9.39 1.78 23.81
N LYS A 42 -9.95 2.61 22.93
CA LYS A 42 -10.43 3.93 23.33
C LYS A 42 -11.60 3.70 24.28
N THR A 43 -11.41 3.99 25.56
CA THR A 43 -12.52 4.14 26.50
C THR A 43 -13.30 5.37 26.07
N GLU A 44 -14.53 5.15 25.61
CA GLU A 44 -15.55 6.20 25.44
C GLU A 44 -15.93 6.81 26.79
#